data_AF-A0AA35M223-F1
#
_entry.id   AF-A0AA35M223-F1
#
_cell.length_a   1.000
_cell.length_b   1.000
_cell.length_c   1.000
_cell.angle_alpha   90.00
_cell.angle_beta   90.00
_cell.angle_gamma   90.00
#
_symmetry.space_group_name_H-M   'P 1'
#
loop_
_entity.id
_entity.type
_entity.pdbx_description
1 polymer ?
#
loop_
_entity_poly.entity_id
_entity_poly.type
_entity_poly.pdbx_seq_one_letter_code
_entity_poly.pdbx_strand_id
1 'polypeptide(L)'
;LLASRAIADDAFSAGYSSIDEVLQPGTLEEGIDYTPLEWREDMLDEPIIPITYHQYWELWNIAMLVAGQRDNPRPSAMRVGAGGRLDGTLTGALRNFILSNSTDVFEKSYQPVHVRENLMKIAFGPAAGETDAVLKRLHNSFTQSDPFAPTYITPDDVSMFEQRNDIRRLRALQREAKEKGTSSSTEAKKLTGRIAYILRTLDDLRIKQRRGDYFKEVNLLRSTGQSTMHLRDELATNPRRKMNKESSRDASELAPHVVNEPWSISTWNNVVRYLKGIELPGGLSRRIRCLICCKRFGRNCDLTRHVAGAHTGMFREPFDCPECRRAGKQKCAKIKSPASWSSHVERGHGEVAPNPKWIRVEAYCALCTKVCSDSGFVLHFRQRHSNEDDYKGPCPECLRQGRSHPAFITGFRDWVKHVQSVHDGDKKGAIIKSTANIDAGDDVDGE
;
A
#
# COMPACT_ATOMS: atom_id res chain seq x y z
N LEU A 1 -14.33 -11.96 -4.49
CA LEU A 1 -13.76 -11.11 -3.42
C LEU A 1 -14.09 -11.61 -2.02
N LEU A 2 -15.37 -11.67 -1.61
CA LEU A 2 -15.73 -12.16 -0.26
C LEU A 2 -15.23 -13.59 0.02
N ALA A 3 -15.47 -14.52 -0.92
CA ALA A 3 -14.91 -15.86 -0.83
C ALA A 3 -13.38 -15.86 -0.75
N SER A 4 -12.70 -15.04 -1.56
CA SER A 4 -11.24 -14.89 -1.52
C SER A 4 -10.72 -14.39 -0.18
N ARG A 5 -11.47 -13.49 0.48
CA ARG A 5 -11.16 -13.01 1.83
C ARG A 5 -11.34 -14.10 2.87
N ALA A 6 -12.46 -14.83 2.83
CA ALA A 6 -12.72 -15.95 3.72
C ALA A 6 -11.64 -17.04 3.62
N ILE A 7 -11.21 -17.39 2.41
CA ILE A 7 -10.10 -18.34 2.17
C ILE A 7 -8.76 -17.78 2.68
N ALA A 8 -8.53 -16.47 2.52
CA ALA A 8 -7.32 -15.81 3.01
C ALA A 8 -7.23 -15.81 4.54
N ASP A 9 -8.37 -15.65 5.20
CA ASP A 9 -8.51 -15.62 6.66
C ASP A 9 -8.71 -17.04 7.24
N ASP A 10 -8.58 -18.10 6.43
CA ASP A 10 -8.75 -19.51 6.84
C ASP A 10 -10.11 -19.77 7.51
N ALA A 11 -11.18 -19.17 6.97
CA ALA A 11 -12.45 -19.06 7.68
C ALA A 11 -13.33 -20.33 7.69
N PHE A 12 -13.01 -21.31 6.84
CA PHE A 12 -13.81 -22.53 6.66
C PHE A 12 -13.20 -23.70 7.43
N SER A 13 -14.04 -24.54 8.04
CA SER A 13 -13.61 -25.71 8.84
C SER A 13 -12.80 -26.73 8.02
N ALA A 14 -13.06 -26.80 6.72
CA ALA A 14 -12.34 -27.68 5.79
C ALA A 14 -10.93 -27.17 5.41
N GLY A 15 -10.56 -25.94 5.76
CA GLY A 15 -9.21 -25.41 5.54
C GLY A 15 -8.87 -25.11 4.08
N TYR A 16 -9.82 -24.56 3.31
CA TYR A 16 -9.62 -24.28 1.88
C TYR A 16 -8.45 -23.32 1.64
N SER A 17 -7.63 -23.63 0.63
CA SER A 17 -6.43 -22.90 0.28
C SER A 17 -6.59 -22.00 -0.95
N SER A 18 -7.57 -22.30 -1.80
CA SER A 18 -7.80 -21.70 -3.12
C SER A 18 -9.30 -21.55 -3.42
N ILE A 19 -9.61 -20.82 -4.49
CA ILE A 19 -10.97 -20.60 -4.99
C ILE A 19 -11.50 -21.83 -5.74
N ASP A 20 -10.62 -22.58 -6.41
CA ASP A 20 -10.98 -23.84 -7.08
C ASP A 20 -11.51 -24.87 -6.10
N GLU A 21 -10.90 -25.04 -4.92
CA GLU A 21 -11.38 -26.00 -3.93
C GLU A 21 -12.82 -25.71 -3.44
N VAL A 22 -13.24 -24.44 -3.47
CA VAL A 22 -14.58 -24.01 -3.07
C VAL A 22 -15.59 -24.07 -4.22
N LEU A 23 -15.19 -23.64 -5.42
CA LEU A 23 -16.09 -23.56 -6.58
C LEU A 23 -16.16 -24.87 -7.39
N GLN A 24 -15.16 -25.73 -7.25
CA GLN A 24 -15.04 -27.02 -7.90
C GLN A 24 -14.68 -28.06 -6.85
N PRO A 25 -15.62 -28.38 -5.93
CA PRO A 25 -15.44 -29.56 -5.09
C PRO A 25 -15.21 -30.74 -6.03
N GLY A 26 -14.24 -31.60 -5.70
CA GLY A 26 -13.85 -32.73 -6.54
C GLY A 26 -15.03 -33.69 -6.81
N THR A 27 -14.75 -34.85 -7.42
CA THR A 27 -15.80 -35.83 -7.74
C THR A 27 -16.66 -36.16 -6.51
N LEU A 28 -17.92 -35.74 -6.53
CA LEU A 28 -18.91 -36.09 -5.52
C LEU A 28 -19.52 -37.47 -5.83
N GLU A 29 -20.04 -38.13 -4.80
CA GLU A 29 -20.73 -39.41 -4.96
C GLU A 29 -21.98 -39.24 -5.85
N GLU A 30 -22.39 -40.32 -6.50
CA GLU A 30 -23.57 -40.31 -7.38
C GLU A 30 -24.81 -39.87 -6.59
N GLY A 31 -25.47 -38.80 -7.07
CA GLY A 31 -26.64 -38.20 -6.41
C GLY A 31 -26.32 -37.11 -5.38
N ILE A 32 -25.05 -36.80 -5.11
CA ILE A 32 -24.63 -35.67 -4.27
C ILE A 32 -24.13 -34.53 -5.16
N ASP A 33 -24.76 -33.36 -5.07
CA ASP A 33 -24.45 -32.18 -5.89
C ASP A 33 -24.04 -30.95 -5.07
N TYR A 34 -23.78 -31.12 -3.77
CA TYR A 34 -23.39 -30.03 -2.88
C TYR A 34 -22.26 -30.44 -1.92
N THR A 35 -21.50 -29.43 -1.48
CA THR A 35 -20.52 -29.56 -0.39
C THR A 35 -20.80 -28.46 0.63
N PRO A 36 -21.12 -28.79 1.90
CA PRO A 36 -21.30 -27.80 2.95
C PRO A 36 -20.04 -26.95 3.14
N LEU A 37 -20.19 -25.62 3.08
CA LEU A 37 -19.14 -24.66 3.41
C LEU A 37 -19.29 -24.23 4.87
N GLU A 38 -18.86 -25.10 5.79
CA GLU A 38 -18.92 -24.83 7.21
C GLU A 38 -17.88 -23.78 7.63
N TRP A 39 -18.33 -22.78 8.37
CA TRP A 39 -17.45 -21.80 9.01
C TRP A 39 -16.82 -22.40 10.26
N ARG A 40 -15.57 -22.02 10.54
CA ARG A 40 -14.98 -22.31 11.84
C ARG A 40 -15.74 -21.56 12.93
N GLU A 41 -15.88 -22.19 14.09
CA GLU A 41 -16.61 -21.60 15.22
C GLU A 41 -16.03 -20.26 15.67
N ASP A 42 -14.70 -20.12 15.65
CA ASP A 42 -14.00 -18.88 16.04
C ASP A 42 -14.17 -17.72 15.04
N MET A 43 -14.73 -17.99 13.87
CA MET A 43 -14.95 -16.99 12.81
C MET A 43 -16.38 -16.45 12.77
N LEU A 44 -17.33 -17.06 13.49
CA LEU A 44 -18.75 -16.68 13.42
C LEU A 44 -19.01 -15.26 13.94
N ASP A 45 -18.21 -14.81 14.90
CA ASP A 45 -18.31 -13.48 15.50
C ASP A 45 -17.40 -12.43 14.83
N GLU A 46 -16.53 -12.85 13.91
CA GLU A 46 -15.57 -11.97 13.24
C GLU A 46 -16.23 -11.23 12.05
N PRO A 47 -16.08 -9.90 11.95
CA PRO A 47 -16.65 -9.14 10.84
C PRO A 47 -15.92 -9.45 9.53
N ILE A 48 -16.65 -10.02 8.56
CA ILE A 48 -16.15 -10.34 7.20
C ILE A 48 -15.48 -9.13 6.52
N ILE A 49 -16.03 -7.94 6.74
CA ILE A 49 -15.43 -6.67 6.33
C ILE A 49 -15.33 -5.79 7.58
N PRO A 50 -14.11 -5.52 8.11
CA PRO A 50 -13.92 -4.70 9.30
C PRO A 50 -14.08 -3.22 8.95
N ILE A 51 -15.31 -2.81 8.66
CA ILE A 51 -15.69 -1.41 8.45
C ILE A 51 -16.44 -0.88 9.66
N THR A 52 -16.06 0.31 10.11
CA THR A 52 -16.81 0.99 11.16
C THR A 52 -18.18 1.43 10.61
N TYR A 53 -19.18 1.56 11.50
CA TYR A 53 -20.51 2.06 11.13
C TYR A 53 -20.46 3.43 10.43
N HIS A 54 -19.55 4.31 10.88
CA HIS A 54 -19.32 5.61 10.24
C HIS A 54 -18.81 5.45 8.80
N GLN A 55 -17.78 4.64 8.58
CA GLN A 55 -17.23 4.39 7.25
C GLN A 55 -18.25 3.75 6.31
N TYR A 56 -19.08 2.84 6.82
CA TYR A 56 -20.18 2.26 6.06
C TYR A 56 -21.12 3.33 5.49
N TRP A 57 -21.57 4.26 6.34
CA TRP A 57 -22.46 5.34 5.91
C TRP A 57 -21.79 6.34 4.98
N GLU A 58 -20.51 6.65 5.22
CA GLU A 58 -19.73 7.50 4.31
C GLU A 58 -19.66 6.89 2.90
N LEU A 59 -19.32 5.59 2.80
CA LEU A 59 -19.27 4.87 1.53
C LEU A 59 -20.65 4.75 0.88
N TRP A 60 -21.69 4.50 1.66
CA TRP A 60 -23.07 4.47 1.18
C TRP A 60 -23.47 5.80 0.54
N ASN A 61 -23.21 6.92 1.23
CA ASN A 61 -23.55 8.25 0.74
C ASN A 61 -22.78 8.57 -0.55
N ILE A 62 -21.50 8.19 -0.63
CA ILE A 62 -20.70 8.34 -1.85
C ILE A 62 -21.28 7.50 -2.99
N ALA A 63 -21.68 6.25 -2.72
CA ALA A 63 -22.29 5.39 -3.73
C ALA A 63 -23.60 5.99 -4.28
N MET A 64 -24.47 6.52 -3.41
CA MET A 64 -25.71 7.17 -3.82
C MET A 64 -25.45 8.47 -4.60
N LEU A 65 -24.47 9.27 -4.18
CA LEU A 65 -24.02 10.47 -4.89
C LEU A 65 -23.56 10.14 -6.32
N VAL A 66 -22.69 9.14 -6.47
CA VAL A 66 -22.14 8.70 -7.77
C VAL A 66 -23.20 8.05 -8.64
N ALA A 67 -24.12 7.29 -8.05
CA ALA A 67 -25.28 6.74 -8.75
C ALA A 67 -26.29 7.81 -9.19
N GLY A 68 -26.06 9.08 -8.88
CA GLY A 68 -26.91 10.18 -9.32
C GLY A 68 -28.23 10.28 -8.57
N GLN A 69 -28.36 9.65 -7.40
CA GLN A 69 -29.61 9.61 -6.65
C GLN A 69 -29.99 11.00 -6.15
N ARG A 70 -31.26 11.38 -6.35
CA ARG A 70 -31.82 12.64 -5.83
C ARG A 70 -31.95 12.61 -4.31
N ASP A 71 -32.47 11.51 -3.81
CA ASP A 71 -32.61 11.24 -2.38
C ASP A 71 -31.53 10.27 -1.91
N ASN A 72 -31.34 10.18 -0.59
CA ASN A 72 -30.41 9.22 0.00
C ASN A 72 -31.21 8.07 0.63
N PRO A 73 -31.55 7.01 -0.14
CA PRO A 73 -32.34 5.92 0.40
C PRO A 73 -31.59 5.22 1.53
N ARG A 74 -32.35 4.69 2.49
CA ARG A 74 -31.76 3.81 3.51
C ARG A 74 -31.26 2.52 2.82
N PRO A 75 -30.14 1.94 3.26
CA PRO A 75 -29.64 0.69 2.70
C PRO A 75 -30.66 -0.45 2.66
N SER A 76 -31.53 -0.53 3.67
CA SER A 76 -32.60 -1.53 3.73
C SER A 76 -33.61 -1.40 2.57
N ALA A 77 -33.84 -0.20 2.03
CA ALA A 77 -34.75 -0.01 0.89
C ALA A 77 -34.23 -0.72 -0.36
N MET A 78 -32.90 -0.77 -0.55
CA MET A 78 -32.29 -1.51 -1.66
C MET A 78 -32.41 -3.02 -1.48
N ARG A 79 -32.34 -3.52 -0.24
CA ARG A 79 -32.59 -4.95 0.06
C ARG A 79 -34.02 -5.35 -0.27
N VAL A 80 -35.00 -4.54 0.12
CA VAL A 80 -36.43 -4.76 -0.18
C VAL A 80 -36.65 -4.79 -1.70
N GLY A 81 -36.19 -3.77 -2.42
CA GLY A 81 -36.31 -3.70 -3.87
C GLY A 81 -35.58 -4.84 -4.60
N ALA A 82 -34.39 -5.23 -4.12
CA ALA A 82 -33.65 -6.37 -4.68
C ALA A 82 -34.35 -7.71 -4.45
N GLY A 83 -34.90 -7.93 -3.24
CA GLY A 83 -35.67 -9.13 -2.93
C GLY A 83 -36.91 -9.26 -3.80
N GLY A 84 -37.64 -8.16 -4.01
CA GLY A 84 -38.78 -8.12 -4.93
C GLY A 84 -38.43 -8.47 -6.38
N ARG A 85 -37.16 -8.28 -6.82
CA ARG A 85 -36.73 -8.67 -8.17
C ARG A 85 -36.64 -10.18 -8.38
N LEU A 86 -36.41 -10.94 -7.31
CA LEU A 86 -36.29 -12.40 -7.37
C LEU A 86 -37.63 -13.08 -7.62
N ASP A 87 -38.74 -12.40 -7.35
CA ASP A 87 -40.08 -12.91 -7.58
C ASP A 87 -40.41 -12.98 -9.08
N GLY A 88 -40.94 -14.13 -9.51
CA GLY A 88 -41.14 -14.47 -10.92
C GLY A 88 -39.85 -14.82 -11.69
N THR A 89 -38.67 -14.49 -11.16
CA THR A 89 -37.38 -14.91 -11.72
C THR A 89 -36.94 -16.26 -11.15
N LEU A 90 -37.20 -16.49 -9.86
CA LEU A 90 -36.94 -17.73 -9.15
C LEU A 90 -38.26 -18.36 -8.69
N THR A 91 -38.25 -19.67 -8.42
CA THR A 91 -39.38 -20.32 -7.74
C THR A 91 -39.53 -19.75 -6.33
N GLY A 92 -40.76 -19.73 -5.80
CA GLY A 92 -41.02 -19.25 -4.44
C GLY A 92 -40.17 -19.97 -3.39
N ALA A 93 -39.95 -21.28 -3.54
CA ALA A 93 -39.09 -22.06 -2.65
C ALA A 93 -37.64 -21.57 -2.65
N LEU A 94 -37.03 -21.40 -3.84
CA LEU A 94 -35.64 -20.96 -3.95
C LEU A 94 -35.46 -19.50 -3.51
N ARG A 95 -36.41 -18.63 -3.85
CA ARG A 95 -36.46 -17.24 -3.38
C ARG A 95 -36.49 -17.15 -1.85
N ASN A 96 -37.38 -17.93 -1.22
CA ASN A 96 -37.54 -17.96 0.23
C ASN A 96 -36.29 -18.47 0.94
N PHE A 97 -35.65 -19.51 0.39
CA PHE A 97 -34.38 -20.02 0.86
C PHE A 97 -33.30 -18.95 0.84
N ILE A 98 -33.09 -18.29 -0.30
CA ILE A 98 -32.07 -17.23 -0.48
C ILE A 98 -32.31 -16.04 0.45
N LEU A 99 -33.57 -15.62 0.62
CA LEU A 99 -33.90 -14.50 1.51
C LEU A 99 -33.96 -14.91 2.98
N SER A 100 -33.89 -16.20 3.28
CA SER A 100 -34.13 -16.77 4.62
C SER A 100 -35.43 -16.24 5.25
N ASN A 101 -36.52 -16.21 4.46
CA ASN A 101 -37.82 -15.69 4.87
C ASN A 101 -38.95 -16.56 4.31
N SER A 102 -40.10 -16.61 5.00
CA SER A 102 -41.30 -17.29 4.49
C SER A 102 -41.95 -16.52 3.34
N THR A 103 -42.84 -17.19 2.61
CA THR A 103 -43.68 -16.55 1.58
C THR A 103 -44.46 -15.38 2.16
N ASP A 104 -45.08 -15.55 3.33
CA ASP A 104 -45.87 -14.49 3.97
C ASP A 104 -45.04 -13.25 4.31
N VAL A 105 -43.81 -13.44 4.82
CA VAL A 105 -42.90 -12.32 5.12
C VAL A 105 -42.45 -11.63 3.84
N PHE A 106 -42.18 -12.41 2.79
CA PHE A 106 -41.87 -11.89 1.46
C PHE A 106 -43.02 -11.03 0.92
N GLU A 107 -44.24 -11.56 0.89
CA GLU A 107 -45.42 -10.87 0.38
C GLU A 107 -45.71 -9.58 1.14
N LYS A 108 -45.53 -9.59 2.46
CA LYS A 108 -45.75 -8.40 3.30
C LYS A 108 -44.66 -7.33 3.18
N SER A 109 -43.39 -7.72 3.04
CA SER A 109 -42.25 -6.83 3.30
C SER A 109 -41.32 -6.62 2.10
N TYR A 110 -41.41 -7.47 1.09
CA TYR A 110 -40.54 -7.47 -0.09
C TYR A 110 -41.28 -7.33 -1.41
N GLN A 111 -42.61 -7.40 -1.42
CA GLN A 111 -43.37 -6.85 -2.53
C GLN A 111 -43.12 -5.34 -2.56
N PRO A 112 -42.57 -4.78 -3.65
CA PRO A 112 -42.55 -3.35 -3.80
C PRO A 112 -44.01 -2.85 -3.71
N VAL A 113 -44.22 -1.71 -3.05
CA VAL A 113 -45.50 -0.97 -3.01
C VAL A 113 -46.06 -0.70 -4.42
N HIS A 114 -45.26 -0.94 -5.46
CA HIS A 114 -45.66 -1.05 -6.85
C HIS A 114 -45.83 -2.53 -7.21
N VAL A 115 -47.06 -3.01 -7.14
CA VAL A 115 -47.49 -4.26 -7.75
C VAL A 115 -46.93 -4.31 -9.18
N ARG A 116 -46.05 -5.29 -9.47
CA ARG A 116 -45.47 -5.49 -10.82
C ARG A 116 -46.53 -5.92 -11.83
N GLU A 117 -47.64 -6.43 -11.34
CA GLU A 117 -48.76 -6.81 -12.19
C GLU A 117 -49.38 -5.58 -12.83
N ASN A 118 -49.65 -5.72 -14.13
CA ASN A 118 -50.47 -4.77 -14.84
C ASN A 118 -51.92 -4.98 -14.40
N LEU A 119 -52.29 -4.33 -13.29
CA LEU A 119 -53.65 -4.40 -12.72
C LEU A 119 -54.73 -4.06 -13.74
N MET A 120 -54.41 -3.24 -14.75
CA MET A 120 -55.36 -2.95 -15.83
C MET A 120 -55.56 -4.16 -16.74
N LYS A 121 -54.50 -4.90 -17.11
CA LYS A 121 -54.63 -6.17 -17.82
C LYS A 121 -55.31 -7.25 -16.99
N ILE A 122 -55.06 -7.31 -15.68
CA ILE A 122 -55.74 -8.25 -14.78
C ILE A 122 -57.24 -7.93 -14.68
N ALA A 123 -57.60 -6.67 -14.50
CA ALA A 123 -58.99 -6.25 -14.29
C ALA A 123 -59.82 -6.24 -15.58
N PHE A 124 -59.21 -5.92 -16.74
CA PHE A 124 -59.93 -5.66 -17.98
C PHE A 124 -59.52 -6.54 -19.16
N GLY A 125 -58.53 -7.43 -18.98
CA GLY A 125 -58.11 -8.39 -20.01
C GLY A 125 -57.79 -7.72 -21.35
N PRO A 126 -58.35 -8.19 -22.48
CA PRO A 126 -58.15 -7.58 -23.80
C PRO A 126 -58.58 -6.11 -23.91
N ALA A 127 -59.54 -5.66 -23.10
CA ALA A 127 -60.02 -4.28 -23.12
C ALA A 127 -59.01 -3.28 -22.53
N ALA A 128 -57.98 -3.76 -21.83
CA ALA A 128 -56.91 -2.93 -21.31
C ALA A 128 -55.98 -2.37 -22.41
N GLY A 129 -55.95 -2.97 -23.61
CA GLY A 129 -55.08 -2.55 -24.70
C GLY A 129 -53.57 -2.63 -24.39
N GLU A 130 -52.75 -1.95 -25.20
CA GLU A 130 -51.29 -1.91 -25.03
C GLU A 130 -50.85 -0.90 -23.95
N THR A 131 -50.90 -1.32 -22.70
CA THR A 131 -50.59 -0.47 -21.53
C THR A 131 -49.15 -0.58 -21.02
N ASP A 132 -48.38 -1.56 -21.51
CA ASP A 132 -47.01 -1.81 -21.03
C ASP A 132 -46.06 -0.63 -21.31
N ALA A 133 -46.22 0.01 -22.47
CA ALA A 133 -45.43 1.20 -22.81
C ALA A 133 -45.72 2.38 -21.87
N VAL A 134 -46.97 2.53 -21.42
CA VAL A 134 -47.38 3.59 -20.48
C VAL A 134 -46.86 3.28 -19.08
N LEU A 135 -47.02 2.03 -18.61
CA LEU A 135 -46.50 1.60 -17.31
C LEU A 135 -44.98 1.70 -17.22
N LYS A 136 -44.26 1.36 -18.30
CA LYS A 136 -42.81 1.54 -18.38
C LYS A 136 -42.41 3.02 -18.28
N ARG A 137 -43.14 3.93 -18.93
CA ARG A 137 -42.93 5.37 -18.81
C ARG A 137 -43.24 5.88 -17.39
N LEU A 138 -44.30 5.39 -16.77
CA LEU A 138 -44.63 5.71 -15.38
C LEU A 138 -43.53 5.22 -14.42
N HIS A 139 -43.06 3.98 -14.58
CA HIS A 139 -41.97 3.43 -13.78
C HIS A 139 -40.67 4.26 -13.91
N ASN A 140 -40.29 4.63 -15.14
CA ASN A 140 -39.14 5.51 -15.40
C ASN A 140 -39.36 6.94 -14.88
N SER A 141 -40.60 7.35 -14.63
CA SER A 141 -40.91 8.64 -14.00
C SER A 141 -40.66 8.62 -12.48
N PHE A 142 -40.63 7.43 -11.87
CA PHE A 142 -40.28 7.21 -10.46
C PHE A 142 -38.81 6.88 -10.23
N THR A 143 -38.02 6.59 -11.28
CA THR A 143 -36.56 6.44 -11.12
C THR A 143 -35.94 7.79 -10.75
N GLN A 144 -35.54 7.92 -9.49
CA GLN A 144 -34.97 9.14 -8.92
C GLN A 144 -33.46 9.33 -9.19
N SER A 145 -32.85 8.47 -10.00
CA SER A 145 -31.44 8.56 -10.38
C SER A 145 -31.25 9.38 -11.65
N ASP A 146 -30.28 10.29 -11.65
CA ASP A 146 -29.82 10.99 -12.85
C ASP A 146 -28.30 10.84 -13.02
N PRO A 147 -27.82 10.10 -14.04
CA PRO A 147 -26.39 9.82 -14.20
C PRO A 147 -25.54 11.06 -14.49
N PHE A 148 -26.17 12.17 -14.89
CA PHE A 148 -25.48 13.44 -15.16
C PHE A 148 -25.54 14.41 -13.97
N ALA A 149 -26.10 13.98 -12.82
CA ALA A 149 -26.14 14.81 -11.64
C ALA A 149 -24.72 15.10 -11.13
N PRO A 150 -24.39 16.36 -10.77
CA PRO A 150 -23.04 16.73 -10.36
C PRO A 150 -22.50 15.89 -9.19
N THR A 151 -21.29 15.36 -9.36
CA THR A 151 -20.58 14.53 -8.36
C THR A 151 -19.34 15.23 -7.80
N TYR A 152 -18.83 16.24 -8.50
CA TYR A 152 -17.64 16.99 -8.13
C TYR A 152 -17.89 18.51 -8.12
N ILE A 153 -17.07 19.22 -7.37
CA ILE A 153 -16.91 20.68 -7.48
C ILE A 153 -16.11 21.02 -8.75
N THR A 154 -16.13 22.28 -9.20
CA THR A 154 -15.30 22.73 -10.33
C THR A 154 -13.89 23.13 -9.90
N PRO A 155 -12.93 23.21 -10.84
CA PRO A 155 -11.63 23.85 -10.61
C PRO A 155 -11.74 25.28 -10.05
N ASP A 156 -12.73 26.05 -10.52
CA ASP A 156 -12.99 27.40 -10.00
C ASP A 156 -13.43 27.39 -8.54
N ASP A 157 -14.29 26.45 -8.14
CA ASP A 157 -14.69 26.27 -6.74
C ASP A 157 -13.44 26.00 -5.87
N VAL A 158 -12.51 25.15 -6.34
CA VAL A 158 -11.25 24.87 -5.64
C VAL A 158 -10.41 26.14 -5.47
N SER A 159 -10.26 26.94 -6.54
CA SER A 159 -9.55 28.21 -6.49
C SER A 159 -10.19 29.17 -5.48
N MET A 160 -11.51 29.34 -5.55
CA MET A 160 -12.26 30.18 -4.61
C MET A 160 -12.08 29.75 -3.15
N PHE A 161 -12.09 28.45 -2.87
CA PHE A 161 -11.88 27.94 -1.51
C PHE A 161 -10.49 28.25 -0.97
N GLU A 162 -9.44 28.12 -1.79
CA GLU A 162 -8.07 28.48 -1.38
C GLU A 162 -7.89 30.00 -1.21
N GLN A 163 -8.76 30.81 -1.81
CA GLN A 163 -8.73 32.27 -1.66
C GLN A 163 -9.42 32.79 -0.39
N ARG A 164 -10.18 31.94 0.34
CA ARG A 164 -10.85 32.37 1.57
C ARG A 164 -9.86 32.81 2.64
N ASN A 165 -10.23 33.85 3.39
CA ASN A 165 -9.36 34.46 4.40
C ASN A 165 -8.94 33.46 5.50
N ASP A 166 -9.84 32.59 5.94
CA ASP A 166 -9.57 31.54 6.93
C ASP A 166 -8.54 30.52 6.42
N ILE A 167 -8.71 30.02 5.19
CA ILE A 167 -7.77 29.09 4.55
C ILE A 167 -6.41 29.76 4.30
N ARG A 168 -6.38 30.97 3.75
CA ARG A 168 -5.13 31.72 3.52
C ARG A 168 -4.35 31.91 4.82
N ARG A 169 -5.03 32.28 5.91
CA ARG A 169 -4.41 32.44 7.23
C ARG A 169 -3.86 31.11 7.76
N LEU A 170 -4.65 30.02 7.70
CA LEU A 170 -4.19 28.70 8.14
C LEU A 170 -3.00 28.18 7.33
N ARG A 171 -2.97 28.46 6.01
CA ARG A 171 -1.84 28.13 5.13
C ARG A 171 -0.59 28.93 5.47
N ALA A 172 -0.72 30.22 5.83
CA ALA A 172 0.39 31.04 6.29
C ALA A 172 0.99 30.49 7.59
N LEU A 173 0.15 30.23 8.60
CA LEU A 173 0.56 29.60 9.85
C LEU A 173 1.21 28.23 9.62
N GLN A 174 0.69 27.44 8.67
CA GLN A 174 1.28 26.16 8.30
C GLN A 174 2.68 26.31 7.67
N ARG A 175 2.95 27.38 6.90
CA ARG A 175 4.27 27.65 6.33
C ARG A 175 5.25 28.08 7.42
N GLU A 176 4.84 29.02 8.27
CA GLU A 176 5.64 29.48 9.41
C GLU A 176 6.03 28.32 10.34
N ALA A 177 5.09 27.42 10.65
CA ALA A 177 5.34 26.22 11.44
C ALA A 177 6.25 25.19 10.74
N LYS A 178 6.38 25.23 9.41
CA LYS A 178 7.32 24.37 8.68
C LYS A 178 8.72 24.96 8.63
N GLU A 179 8.81 26.28 8.48
CA GLU A 179 10.07 27.04 8.43
C GLU A 179 10.81 27.02 9.76
N LYS A 180 10.09 27.03 10.89
CA LYS A 180 10.65 26.88 12.25
C LYS A 180 11.20 25.47 12.57
N GLY A 181 11.57 24.67 11.57
CA GLY A 181 12.11 23.31 11.71
C GLY A 181 11.13 22.27 12.25
N THR A 182 9.88 22.67 12.48
CA THR A 182 8.83 21.90 13.17
C THR A 182 7.89 21.23 12.17
N SER A 183 8.40 20.85 11.00
CA SER A 183 7.65 20.12 9.96
C SER A 183 7.06 18.79 10.43
N SER A 184 7.55 18.24 11.56
CA SER A 184 7.02 17.07 12.28
C SER A 184 6.19 17.42 13.54
N SER A 185 6.08 18.70 13.90
CA SER A 185 5.42 19.14 15.13
C SER A 185 3.92 18.84 15.12
N THR A 186 3.42 18.56 16.32
CA THR A 186 2.00 18.36 16.61
C THR A 186 1.15 19.53 16.10
N GLU A 187 1.68 20.76 16.09
CA GLU A 187 1.01 21.96 15.63
C GLU A 187 0.82 21.99 14.09
N ALA A 188 1.85 21.67 13.32
CA ALA A 188 1.75 21.58 11.86
C ALA A 188 0.74 20.51 11.41
N LYS A 189 0.65 19.39 12.14
CA LYS A 189 -0.36 18.34 11.91
C LYS A 189 -1.77 18.83 12.21
N LYS A 190 -1.99 19.53 13.33
CA LYS A 190 -3.28 20.14 13.69
C LYS A 190 -3.75 21.14 12.62
N LEU A 191 -2.87 22.02 12.16
CA LEU A 191 -3.18 22.99 11.09
C LEU A 191 -3.55 22.28 9.78
N THR A 192 -2.81 21.24 9.41
CA THR A 192 -3.10 20.43 8.21
C THR A 192 -4.48 19.77 8.30
N GLY A 193 -4.80 19.16 9.45
CA GLY A 193 -6.11 18.56 9.70
C GLY A 193 -7.24 19.58 9.65
N ARG A 194 -7.04 20.78 10.24
CA ARG A 194 -8.04 21.85 10.22
C ARG A 194 -8.33 22.36 8.82
N ILE A 195 -7.29 22.59 8.01
CA ILE A 195 -7.44 22.96 6.59
C ILE A 195 -8.22 21.87 5.84
N ALA A 196 -7.82 20.61 6.00
CA ALA A 196 -8.48 19.48 5.31
C ALA A 196 -9.96 19.36 5.69
N TYR A 197 -10.30 19.56 6.98
CA TYR A 197 -11.68 19.56 7.46
C TYR A 197 -12.52 20.68 6.84
N ILE A 198 -12.01 21.92 6.83
CA ILE A 198 -12.73 23.06 6.25
C ILE A 198 -12.95 22.83 4.76
N LEU A 199 -11.90 22.43 4.02
CA LEU A 199 -12.00 22.19 2.58
C LEU A 199 -13.01 21.07 2.28
N ARG A 200 -13.00 19.95 3.01
CA ARG A 200 -13.98 18.87 2.84
C ARG A 200 -15.41 19.36 3.08
N THR A 201 -15.62 20.14 4.14
CA THR A 201 -16.93 20.72 4.46
C THR A 201 -17.42 21.64 3.34
N LEU A 202 -16.52 22.46 2.78
CA LEU A 202 -16.85 23.33 1.65
C LEU A 202 -17.18 22.53 0.38
N ASP A 203 -16.43 21.47 0.11
CA ASP A 203 -16.72 20.57 -1.02
C ASP A 203 -18.12 19.97 -0.89
N ASP A 204 -18.47 19.40 0.28
CA ASP A 204 -19.77 18.78 0.55
C ASP A 204 -20.92 19.78 0.38
N LEU A 205 -20.78 20.98 0.96
CA LEU A 205 -21.78 22.05 0.84
C LEU A 205 -21.95 22.50 -0.60
N ARG A 206 -20.85 22.62 -1.35
CA ARG A 206 -20.88 23.07 -2.74
C ARG A 206 -21.47 22.02 -3.66
N ILE A 207 -21.14 20.73 -3.48
CA ILE A 207 -21.76 19.63 -4.21
C ILE A 207 -23.27 19.62 -3.93
N LYS A 208 -23.69 19.77 -2.66
CA LYS A 208 -25.11 19.84 -2.29
C LYS A 208 -25.83 21.00 -2.98
N GLN A 209 -25.22 22.19 -3.00
CA GLN A 209 -25.77 23.35 -3.71
C GLN A 209 -25.88 23.09 -5.21
N ARG A 210 -24.78 22.67 -5.86
CA ARG A 210 -24.74 22.40 -7.30
C ARG A 210 -25.77 21.37 -7.74
N ARG A 211 -25.95 20.30 -6.96
CA ARG A 211 -26.99 19.28 -7.22
C ARG A 211 -28.39 19.86 -7.06
N GLY A 212 -28.62 20.69 -6.04
CA GLY A 212 -29.89 21.37 -5.84
C GLY A 212 -30.26 22.25 -7.03
N ASP A 213 -29.31 23.06 -7.51
CA ASP A 213 -29.51 23.96 -8.66
C ASP A 213 -29.70 23.16 -9.96
N TYR A 214 -28.86 22.13 -10.18
CA TYR A 214 -28.99 21.20 -11.31
C TYR A 214 -30.37 20.55 -11.37
N PHE A 215 -30.86 19.98 -10.26
CA PHE A 215 -32.14 19.28 -10.28
C PHE A 215 -33.32 20.24 -10.44
N LYS A 216 -33.25 21.46 -9.89
CA LYS A 216 -34.27 22.49 -10.15
C LYS A 216 -34.36 22.80 -11.64
N GLU A 217 -33.22 23.04 -12.28
CA GLU A 217 -33.17 23.39 -13.70
C GLU A 217 -33.60 22.23 -14.59
N VAL A 218 -33.07 21.02 -14.33
CA VAL A 218 -33.44 19.81 -15.08
C VAL A 218 -34.94 19.52 -14.96
N ASN A 219 -35.54 19.71 -13.78
CA ASN A 219 -36.99 19.52 -13.62
C ASN A 219 -37.78 20.54 -14.43
N LEU A 220 -37.38 21.81 -14.40
CA LEU A 220 -38.01 22.88 -15.17
C LEU A 220 -37.97 22.54 -16.67
N LEU A 221 -36.79 22.30 -17.22
CA LEU A 221 -36.60 22.00 -18.63
C LEU A 221 -37.33 20.73 -19.08
N ARG A 222 -37.29 19.66 -18.27
CA ARG A 222 -38.03 18.43 -18.58
C ARG A 222 -39.54 18.66 -18.56
N SER A 223 -40.05 19.48 -17.63
CA SER A 223 -41.48 19.79 -17.55
C SER A 223 -41.99 20.62 -18.73
N THR A 224 -41.11 21.41 -19.35
CA THR A 224 -41.41 22.24 -20.53
C THR A 224 -41.01 21.56 -21.85
N GLY A 225 -40.54 20.31 -21.81
CA GLY A 225 -40.11 19.56 -23.00
C GLY A 225 -38.79 20.04 -23.63
N GLN A 226 -38.00 20.84 -22.91
CA GLN A 226 -36.72 21.37 -23.37
C GLN A 226 -35.56 20.39 -23.13
N SER A 227 -34.52 20.50 -23.95
CA SER A 227 -33.32 19.66 -23.85
C SER A 227 -32.48 20.01 -22.62
N THR A 228 -32.08 18.99 -21.85
CA THR A 228 -31.15 19.11 -20.72
C THR A 228 -29.71 18.74 -21.10
N MET A 229 -29.40 18.56 -22.39
CA MET A 229 -28.06 18.12 -22.81
C MET A 229 -26.97 19.13 -22.46
N HIS A 230 -27.28 20.42 -22.52
CA HIS A 230 -26.34 21.50 -22.19
C HIS A 230 -25.93 21.53 -20.70
N LEU A 231 -26.67 20.86 -19.83
CA LEU A 231 -26.36 20.74 -18.40
C LEU A 231 -25.47 19.53 -18.08
N ARG A 232 -25.21 18.66 -19.06
CA ARG A 232 -24.41 17.46 -18.85
C ARG A 232 -22.93 17.83 -18.87
N ASP A 233 -22.22 17.33 -17.87
CA ASP A 233 -20.76 17.43 -17.81
C ASP A 233 -20.17 16.02 -17.84
N GLU A 234 -20.05 15.47 -19.05
CA GLU A 234 -19.55 14.10 -19.27
C GLU A 234 -18.05 13.96 -19.00
N LEU A 235 -17.33 15.09 -18.95
CA LEU A 235 -15.89 15.15 -18.69
C LEU A 235 -15.59 15.58 -17.25
N ALA A 236 -16.61 15.63 -16.37
CA ALA A 236 -16.45 15.98 -14.98
C ALA A 236 -15.43 15.06 -14.30
N THR A 237 -14.32 15.63 -13.86
CA THR A 237 -13.28 14.93 -13.10
C THR A 237 -13.13 15.55 -11.73
N ASN A 238 -12.76 14.74 -10.74
CA ASN A 238 -12.51 15.24 -9.40
C ASN A 238 -11.30 16.19 -9.41
N PRO A 239 -11.47 17.51 -9.18
CA PRO A 239 -10.37 18.46 -9.27
C PRO A 239 -9.37 18.34 -8.12
N ARG A 240 -9.74 17.65 -7.02
CA ARG A 240 -8.82 17.32 -5.93
C ARG A 240 -8.07 16.00 -6.16
N ARG A 241 -8.45 15.23 -7.18
CA ARG A 241 -7.71 14.03 -7.57
C ARG A 241 -6.36 14.48 -8.09
N LYS A 242 -5.29 14.15 -7.38
CA LYS A 242 -3.94 14.20 -7.94
C LYS A 242 -3.91 13.13 -9.04
N MET A 243 -4.15 13.53 -10.29
CA MET A 243 -3.95 12.66 -11.45
C MET A 243 -2.57 12.02 -11.31
N ASN A 244 -2.51 10.68 -11.38
CA ASN A 244 -1.29 9.86 -11.29
C ASN A 244 -0.69 9.67 -9.89
N LYS A 245 -1.52 9.48 -8.86
CA LYS A 245 -1.14 8.58 -7.76
C LYS A 245 -2.13 7.43 -7.73
N GLU A 246 -1.60 6.21 -7.72
CA GLU A 246 -2.34 4.99 -7.44
C GLU A 246 -3.23 5.26 -6.22
N SER A 247 -4.55 5.02 -6.34
CA SER A 247 -5.51 5.28 -5.25
C SER A 247 -5.07 4.61 -3.94
N SER A 248 -4.42 3.45 -4.08
CA SER A 248 -3.49 2.87 -3.14
C SER A 248 -2.45 2.05 -3.91
N ARG A 249 -1.32 1.77 -3.26
CA ARG A 249 -0.32 0.81 -3.76
C ARG A 249 -0.94 -0.55 -4.08
N ASP A 250 -1.91 -0.96 -3.26
CA ASP A 250 -2.59 -2.24 -3.36
C ASP A 250 -3.49 -2.30 -4.59
N ALA A 251 -4.17 -1.20 -4.91
CA ALA A 251 -5.00 -1.10 -6.12
C ALA A 251 -4.18 -1.28 -7.39
N SER A 252 -2.96 -0.74 -7.43
CA SER A 252 -2.07 -0.92 -8.58
C SER A 252 -1.42 -2.29 -8.66
N GLU A 253 -1.17 -2.93 -7.52
CA GLU A 253 -0.65 -4.29 -7.49
C GLU A 253 -1.71 -5.30 -7.96
N LEU A 254 -2.98 -5.08 -7.60
CA LEU A 254 -4.09 -5.96 -7.98
C LEU A 254 -4.68 -5.67 -9.37
N ALA A 255 -4.65 -4.42 -9.85
CA ALA A 255 -5.32 -4.01 -11.08
C ALA A 255 -4.95 -4.87 -12.31
N PRO A 256 -3.66 -5.18 -12.58
CA PRO A 256 -3.29 -6.03 -13.73
C PRO A 256 -3.89 -7.44 -13.68
N HIS A 257 -4.17 -7.95 -12.47
CA HIS A 257 -4.70 -9.29 -12.26
C HIS A 257 -6.24 -9.33 -12.28
N VAL A 258 -6.93 -8.23 -11.94
CA VAL A 258 -8.40 -8.19 -11.81
C VAL A 258 -9.08 -7.62 -13.07
N VAL A 259 -8.45 -6.68 -13.77
CA VAL A 259 -9.10 -5.91 -14.85
C VAL A 259 -9.19 -6.70 -16.16
N ASN A 260 -8.23 -7.58 -16.43
CA ASN A 260 -8.15 -8.28 -17.72
C ASN A 260 -9.06 -9.52 -17.80
N GLU A 261 -9.30 -10.21 -16.68
CA GLU A 261 -10.22 -11.37 -16.61
C GLU A 261 -10.94 -11.44 -15.24
N PRO A 262 -11.96 -10.61 -14.98
CA PRO A 262 -12.61 -10.53 -13.66
C PRO A 262 -13.36 -11.81 -13.24
N TRP A 263 -13.51 -12.79 -14.14
CA TRP A 263 -14.31 -14.00 -13.93
C TRP A 263 -13.49 -15.30 -13.95
N SER A 264 -12.15 -15.26 -14.03
CA SER A 264 -11.35 -16.49 -14.01
C SER A 264 -10.96 -16.91 -12.58
N ILE A 265 -10.97 -18.23 -12.33
CA ILE A 265 -10.56 -18.83 -11.05
C ILE A 265 -9.11 -18.42 -10.71
N SER A 266 -8.23 -18.38 -11.73
CA SER A 266 -6.84 -17.93 -11.61
C SER A 266 -6.73 -16.49 -11.09
N THR A 267 -7.57 -15.56 -11.57
CA THR A 267 -7.65 -14.18 -11.06
C THR A 267 -7.96 -14.15 -9.58
N TRP A 268 -8.97 -14.90 -9.13
CA TRP A 268 -9.36 -14.89 -7.72
C TRP A 268 -8.37 -15.65 -6.81
N ASN A 269 -7.68 -16.67 -7.33
CA ASN A 269 -6.54 -17.30 -6.65
C ASN A 269 -5.37 -16.34 -6.45
N ASN A 270 -5.10 -15.47 -7.43
CA ASN A 270 -4.12 -14.41 -7.26
C ASN A 270 -4.55 -13.44 -6.15
N VAL A 271 -5.83 -13.07 -6.07
CA VAL A 271 -6.32 -12.25 -4.94
C VAL A 271 -6.12 -12.94 -3.59
N VAL A 272 -6.41 -14.25 -3.48
CA VAL A 272 -6.14 -15.04 -2.26
C VAL A 272 -4.65 -15.00 -1.90
N ARG A 273 -3.77 -15.27 -2.87
CA ARG A 273 -2.30 -15.21 -2.69
C ARG A 273 -1.85 -13.86 -2.18
N TYR A 274 -2.33 -12.78 -2.81
CA TYR A 274 -2.03 -11.41 -2.40
C TYR A 274 -2.45 -11.14 -0.96
N LEU A 275 -3.68 -11.53 -0.58
CA LEU A 275 -4.21 -11.34 0.77
C LEU A 275 -3.41 -12.15 1.81
N LYS A 276 -2.93 -13.35 1.46
CA LYS A 276 -2.01 -14.17 2.27
C LYS A 276 -0.56 -13.66 2.26
N GLY A 277 -0.26 -12.56 1.55
CA GLY A 277 1.09 -11.98 1.46
C GLY A 277 2.06 -12.76 0.56
N ILE A 278 1.55 -13.62 -0.31
CA ILE A 278 2.31 -14.42 -1.29
C ILE A 278 2.50 -13.59 -2.56
N GLU A 279 3.72 -13.59 -3.12
CA GLU A 279 4.04 -12.86 -4.36
C GLU A 279 3.22 -13.39 -5.55
N LEU A 280 2.71 -12.45 -6.37
CA LEU A 280 1.88 -12.75 -7.53
C LEU A 280 2.71 -13.15 -8.75
N PRO A 281 2.22 -14.10 -9.59
CA PRO A 281 2.90 -14.47 -10.84
C PRO A 281 2.95 -13.29 -11.81
N GLY A 282 4.13 -12.94 -12.34
CA GLY A 282 4.31 -11.86 -13.32
C GLY A 282 4.45 -10.44 -12.74
N GLY A 283 4.67 -10.31 -11.43
CA GLY A 283 4.74 -9.01 -10.73
C GLY A 283 5.80 -8.05 -11.28
N LEU A 284 5.34 -6.89 -11.78
CA LEU A 284 6.18 -5.70 -11.93
C LEU A 284 6.59 -5.18 -10.55
N SER A 285 7.89 -4.87 -10.44
CA SER A 285 8.61 -4.27 -9.31
C SER A 285 9.11 -5.26 -8.24
N ARG A 286 10.28 -5.83 -8.54
CA ARG A 286 11.26 -6.40 -7.60
C ARG A 286 11.41 -5.49 -6.37
N ARG A 287 10.62 -5.73 -5.32
CA ARG A 287 10.76 -5.07 -4.01
C ARG A 287 12.11 -5.51 -3.44
N ILE A 288 12.96 -4.55 -3.06
CA ILE A 288 14.28 -4.85 -2.52
C ILE A 288 14.14 -4.99 -1.00
N ARG A 289 14.52 -6.14 -0.45
CA ARG A 289 14.45 -6.42 0.99
C ARG A 289 15.79 -6.17 1.67
N CYS A 290 15.77 -5.68 2.91
CA CYS A 290 16.95 -5.61 3.75
C CYS A 290 17.34 -7.02 4.17
N LEU A 291 18.56 -7.44 3.86
CA LEU A 291 19.06 -8.78 4.20
C LEU A 291 19.53 -8.91 5.66
N ILE A 292 19.45 -7.83 6.44
CA ILE A 292 19.72 -7.85 7.88
C ILE A 292 18.40 -8.16 8.63
N CYS A 293 17.37 -7.34 8.45
CA CYS A 293 16.09 -7.42 9.18
C CYS A 293 14.86 -7.83 8.35
N CYS A 294 15.03 -8.16 7.06
CA CYS A 294 13.97 -8.58 6.13
C CYS A 294 12.90 -7.51 5.77
N LYS A 295 13.05 -6.25 6.22
CA LYS A 295 12.13 -5.16 5.85
C LYS A 295 12.18 -4.86 4.35
N ARG A 296 11.02 -4.69 3.70
CA ARG A 296 10.91 -4.52 2.23
C ARG A 296 10.76 -3.05 1.83
N PHE A 297 11.40 -2.66 0.72
CA PHE A 297 11.42 -1.29 0.20
C PHE A 297 11.05 -1.27 -1.28
N GLY A 298 10.38 -0.20 -1.72
CA GLY A 298 10.00 0.00 -3.12
C GLY A 298 11.14 0.52 -3.99
N ARG A 299 12.19 1.10 -3.41
CA ARG A 299 13.35 1.65 -4.13
C ARG A 299 14.64 1.37 -3.35
N ASN A 300 15.76 1.29 -4.08
CA ASN A 300 17.08 1.10 -3.48
C ASN A 300 17.47 2.26 -2.55
N CYS A 301 17.09 3.51 -2.88
CA CYS A 301 17.36 4.67 -2.03
C CYS A 301 16.65 4.60 -0.67
N ASP A 302 15.46 3.99 -0.60
CA ASP A 302 14.71 3.81 0.64
C ASP A 302 15.33 2.70 1.51
N LEU A 303 15.78 1.59 0.88
CA LEU A 303 16.56 0.55 1.56
C LEU A 303 17.88 1.11 2.10
N THR A 304 18.60 1.90 1.31
CA THR A 304 19.87 2.53 1.68
C THR A 304 19.70 3.41 2.92
N ARG A 305 18.67 4.25 2.95
CA ARG A 305 18.34 5.10 4.10
C ARG A 305 17.98 4.28 5.33
N HIS A 306 17.25 3.18 5.14
CA HIS A 306 16.91 2.29 6.24
C HIS A 306 18.14 1.61 6.85
N VAL A 307 19.04 1.05 6.02
CA VAL A 307 20.28 0.41 6.52
C VAL A 307 21.13 1.43 7.30
N ALA A 308 21.19 2.68 6.80
CA ALA A 308 21.86 3.78 7.50
C ALA A 308 21.22 4.14 8.85
N GLY A 309 19.88 4.14 8.95
CA GLY A 309 19.21 4.52 10.19
C GLY A 309 19.13 3.39 11.23
N ALA A 310 18.92 2.15 10.78
CA ALA A 310 18.55 1.04 11.65
C ALA A 310 19.69 0.05 11.91
N HIS A 311 20.70 0.00 11.05
CA HIS A 311 21.74 -1.05 11.09
C HIS A 311 23.17 -0.52 11.17
N THR A 312 23.36 0.79 11.35
CA THR A 312 24.70 1.39 11.51
C THR A 312 25.48 0.79 12.68
N GLY A 313 24.81 0.47 13.79
CA GLY A 313 25.47 -0.16 14.95
C GLY A 313 26.03 -1.56 14.66
N MET A 314 25.40 -2.33 13.76
CA MET A 314 25.87 -3.69 13.43
C MET A 314 27.20 -3.68 12.67
N PHE A 315 27.53 -2.60 11.96
CA PHE A 315 28.78 -2.49 11.22
C PHE A 315 29.96 -2.02 12.09
N ARG A 316 29.76 -1.82 13.40
CA ARG A 316 30.83 -1.45 14.33
C ARG A 316 31.70 -2.64 14.72
N GLU A 317 31.13 -3.84 14.74
CA GLU A 317 31.82 -5.09 15.06
C GLU A 317 31.55 -6.15 13.98
N PRO A 318 32.48 -7.08 13.70
CA PRO A 318 32.25 -8.14 12.74
C PRO A 318 31.08 -9.05 13.12
N PHE A 319 30.13 -9.27 12.20
CA PHE A 319 28.95 -10.12 12.43
C PHE A 319 28.77 -11.17 11.35
N ASP A 320 28.09 -12.28 11.67
CA ASP A 320 27.77 -13.31 10.67
C ASP A 320 26.60 -12.87 9.78
N CYS A 321 26.74 -13.05 8.47
CA CYS A 321 25.69 -12.70 7.51
C CYS A 321 24.37 -13.43 7.85
N PRO A 322 23.29 -12.70 8.19
CA PRO A 322 22.02 -13.33 8.57
C PRO A 322 21.39 -14.15 7.43
N GLU A 323 21.56 -13.73 6.18
CA GLU A 323 21.03 -14.47 5.03
C GLU A 323 21.79 -15.78 4.74
N CYS A 324 23.08 -15.88 5.09
CA CYS A 324 23.79 -17.16 4.96
C CYS A 324 23.14 -18.23 5.85
N ARG A 325 22.77 -17.84 7.08
CA ARG A 325 22.05 -18.71 8.01
C ARG A 325 20.65 -19.05 7.49
N ARG A 326 19.91 -18.05 6.99
CA ARG A 326 18.56 -18.27 6.42
C ARG A 326 18.58 -19.16 5.17
N ALA A 327 19.64 -19.09 4.37
CA ALA A 327 19.85 -19.94 3.19
C ALA A 327 20.41 -21.33 3.53
N GLY A 328 20.49 -21.71 4.82
CA GLY A 328 20.94 -23.03 5.24
C GLY A 328 22.43 -23.32 4.99
N LYS A 329 23.27 -22.29 4.81
CA LYS A 329 24.72 -22.51 4.57
C LYS A 329 25.41 -22.97 5.85
N GLN A 330 26.15 -24.08 5.76
CA GLN A 330 26.93 -24.64 6.88
C GLN A 330 27.98 -23.67 7.45
N LYS A 331 28.51 -22.75 6.63
CA LYS A 331 29.46 -21.70 7.06
C LYS A 331 28.95 -20.32 6.65
N CYS A 332 28.71 -19.46 7.64
CA CYS A 332 28.29 -18.08 7.40
C CYS A 332 29.50 -17.17 7.10
N ALA A 333 29.32 -16.22 6.19
CA ALA A 333 30.35 -15.21 5.93
C ALA A 333 30.39 -14.17 7.07
N LYS A 334 31.58 -13.91 7.60
CA LYS A 334 31.83 -12.81 8.56
C LYS A 334 31.89 -11.48 7.81
N ILE A 335 30.94 -10.60 8.10
CA ILE A 335 30.84 -9.25 7.56
C ILE A 335 31.65 -8.31 8.45
N LYS A 336 32.68 -7.67 7.88
CA LYS A 336 33.56 -6.74 8.62
C LYS A 336 33.26 -5.27 8.37
N SER A 337 32.55 -4.94 7.29
CA SER A 337 32.27 -3.57 6.89
C SER A 337 31.08 -3.49 5.92
N PRO A 338 30.50 -2.30 5.68
CA PRO A 338 29.43 -2.13 4.69
C PRO A 338 29.84 -2.53 3.27
N ALA A 339 31.09 -2.28 2.89
CA ALA A 339 31.63 -2.68 1.59
C ALA A 339 31.78 -4.21 1.49
N SER A 340 32.23 -4.86 2.58
CA SER A 340 32.29 -6.32 2.68
C SER A 340 30.90 -6.96 2.59
N TRP A 341 29.89 -6.36 3.22
CA TRP A 341 28.50 -6.79 3.13
C TRP A 341 27.94 -6.69 1.72
N SER A 342 28.06 -5.53 1.08
CA SER A 342 27.58 -5.28 -0.28
C SER A 342 28.20 -6.27 -1.28
N SER A 343 29.54 -6.44 -1.24
CA SER A 343 30.24 -7.40 -2.10
C SER A 343 29.86 -8.87 -1.83
N HIS A 344 29.67 -9.25 -0.56
CA HIS A 344 29.26 -10.60 -0.20
C HIS A 344 27.84 -10.90 -0.66
N VAL A 345 26.90 -9.96 -0.51
CA VAL A 345 25.52 -10.13 -0.93
C VAL A 345 25.40 -10.29 -2.44
N GLU A 346 26.11 -9.44 -3.20
CA GLU A 346 26.11 -9.54 -4.66
C GLU A 346 26.65 -10.89 -5.15
N ARG A 347 27.79 -11.34 -4.61
CA ARG A 347 28.42 -12.60 -5.04
C ARG A 347 27.80 -13.85 -4.44
N GLY A 348 27.35 -13.77 -3.20
CA GLY A 348 26.94 -14.91 -2.38
C GLY A 348 25.44 -15.16 -2.37
N HIS A 349 24.65 -14.15 -2.75
CA HIS A 349 23.18 -14.20 -2.76
C HIS A 349 22.55 -13.69 -4.07
N GLY A 350 23.31 -13.10 -5.00
CA GLY A 350 22.76 -12.58 -6.27
C GLY A 350 21.80 -11.40 -6.07
N GLU A 351 21.85 -10.78 -4.91
CA GLU A 351 20.97 -9.66 -4.52
C GLU A 351 21.75 -8.35 -4.50
N VAL A 352 21.03 -7.23 -4.54
CA VAL A 352 21.63 -5.89 -4.44
C VAL A 352 21.57 -5.43 -2.99
N ALA A 353 22.74 -5.19 -2.37
CA ALA A 353 22.84 -4.57 -1.06
C ALA A 353 23.49 -3.18 -1.14
N PRO A 354 22.97 -2.18 -0.41
CA PRO A 354 23.56 -0.86 -0.41
C PRO A 354 24.94 -0.87 0.24
N ASN A 355 25.84 -0.04 -0.27
CA ASN A 355 27.15 0.24 0.32
C ASN A 355 27.15 1.65 0.94
N PRO A 356 26.63 1.83 2.17
CA PRO A 356 26.56 3.13 2.83
C PRO A 356 27.96 3.71 3.09
N LYS A 357 28.30 4.80 2.38
CA LYS A 357 29.61 5.46 2.39
C LYS A 357 29.86 6.38 3.62
N TRP A 358 28.90 6.50 4.52
CA TRP A 358 28.92 7.43 5.67
C TRP A 358 29.45 6.83 6.97
N ILE A 359 29.72 5.53 7.02
CA ILE A 359 30.49 4.94 8.13
C ILE A 359 31.95 5.31 7.87
N ARG A 360 32.44 6.35 8.56
CA ARG A 360 33.85 6.74 8.53
C ARG A 360 34.64 5.63 9.23
N VAL A 361 35.15 4.71 8.42
CA VAL A 361 36.18 3.79 8.85
C VAL A 361 37.50 4.56 8.75
N GLU A 362 38.11 4.83 9.90
CA GLU A 362 39.42 5.46 9.95
C GLU A 362 40.47 4.47 9.42
N ALA A 363 41.13 4.88 8.34
CA ALA A 363 42.18 4.12 7.69
C ALA A 363 43.53 4.61 8.22
N TYR A 364 44.27 3.71 8.86
CA TYR A 364 45.57 3.98 9.46
C TYR A 364 46.69 3.52 8.53
N CYS A 365 47.65 4.41 8.27
CA CYS A 365 48.87 4.07 7.53
C CYS A 365 49.94 3.52 8.47
N ALA A 366 50.31 2.25 8.31
CA ALA A 366 51.37 1.64 9.13
C ALA A 366 52.78 2.18 8.85
N LEU A 367 53.01 2.85 7.72
CA LEU A 367 54.31 3.41 7.37
C LEU A 367 54.59 4.74 8.08
N CYS A 368 53.61 5.64 8.13
CA CYS A 368 53.77 6.99 8.71
C CYS A 368 52.78 7.30 9.84
N THR A 369 51.96 6.34 10.25
CA THR A 369 50.93 6.43 11.30
C THR A 369 49.77 7.41 11.02
N LYS A 370 49.70 7.99 9.82
CA LYS A 370 48.65 8.93 9.44
C LYS A 370 47.27 8.27 9.42
N VAL A 371 46.32 8.88 10.11
CA VAL A 371 44.89 8.55 10.03
C VAL A 371 44.25 9.29 8.86
N CYS A 372 43.55 8.54 8.03
CA CYS A 372 42.92 8.99 6.79
C CYS A 372 41.46 8.50 6.76
N SER A 373 40.63 9.07 5.89
CA SER A 373 39.41 8.38 5.48
C SER A 373 39.77 7.18 4.58
N ASP A 374 38.96 6.11 4.60
CA ASP A 374 39.13 4.94 3.71
C ASP A 374 39.29 5.32 2.22
N SER A 375 38.58 6.35 1.76
CA SER A 375 38.71 6.88 0.40
C SER A 375 39.95 7.77 0.21
N GLY A 376 40.41 8.46 1.25
CA GLY A 376 41.60 9.31 1.23
C GLY A 376 42.92 8.55 1.34
N PHE A 377 42.91 7.31 1.86
CA PHE A 377 44.11 6.51 2.07
C PHE A 377 44.88 6.24 0.77
N VAL A 378 44.20 5.88 -0.32
CA VAL A 378 44.85 5.58 -1.61
C VAL A 378 45.61 6.79 -2.14
N LEU A 379 45.01 7.98 -2.01
CA LEU A 379 45.63 9.23 -2.44
C LEU A 379 46.84 9.55 -1.56
N HIS A 380 46.70 9.41 -0.24
CA HIS A 380 47.79 9.58 0.70
C HIS A 380 48.97 8.65 0.40
N PHE A 381 48.71 7.35 0.23
CA PHE A 381 49.74 6.34 -0.01
C PHE A 381 50.48 6.63 -1.32
N ARG A 382 49.76 6.95 -2.40
CA ARG A 382 50.39 7.33 -3.68
C ARG A 382 51.24 8.61 -3.60
N GLN A 383 50.85 9.58 -2.77
CA GLN A 383 51.56 10.85 -2.68
C GLN A 383 52.74 10.82 -1.71
N ARG A 384 52.73 9.92 -0.72
CA ARG A 384 53.73 9.89 0.37
C ARG A 384 54.57 8.62 0.43
N HIS A 385 54.12 7.55 -0.23
CA HIS A 385 54.74 6.22 -0.24
C HIS A 385 54.77 5.65 -1.67
N SER A 386 55.25 6.46 -2.63
CA SER A 386 55.29 6.10 -4.04
C SER A 386 56.48 5.22 -4.41
N ASN A 387 57.54 5.21 -3.59
CA ASN A 387 58.78 4.51 -3.89
C ASN A 387 58.76 3.11 -3.27
N GLU A 388 59.40 2.14 -3.93
CA GLU A 388 59.42 0.77 -3.40
C GLU A 388 60.14 0.65 -2.05
N ASP A 389 61.11 1.51 -1.81
CA ASP A 389 61.88 1.53 -0.56
C ASP A 389 61.07 2.04 0.64
N ASP A 390 59.91 2.68 0.40
CA ASP A 390 59.06 3.21 1.48
C ASP A 390 58.38 2.10 2.30
N TYR A 391 58.26 0.89 1.74
CA TYR A 391 57.55 -0.24 2.37
C TYR A 391 58.30 -1.57 2.31
N LYS A 392 59.47 -1.63 1.64
CA LYS A 392 60.36 -2.80 1.68
C LYS A 392 61.09 -2.87 3.00
N GLY A 393 61.22 -4.07 3.56
CA GLY A 393 61.86 -4.29 4.86
C GLY A 393 60.89 -4.80 5.93
N PRO A 394 61.32 -4.83 7.21
CA PRO A 394 60.48 -5.34 8.29
C PRO A 394 59.24 -4.45 8.48
N CYS A 395 58.07 -5.07 8.60
CA CYS A 395 56.80 -4.35 8.77
C CYS A 395 56.87 -3.41 10.00
N PRO A 396 56.69 -2.08 9.82
CA PRO A 396 56.79 -1.13 10.91
C PRO A 396 55.74 -1.33 12.01
N GLU A 397 54.57 -1.87 11.65
CA GLU A 397 53.52 -2.20 12.63
C GLU A 397 53.89 -3.42 13.46
N CYS A 398 54.43 -4.48 12.85
CA CYS A 398 54.92 -5.64 13.59
C CYS A 398 56.01 -5.26 14.59
N LEU A 399 56.91 -4.36 14.19
CA LEU A 399 57.94 -3.81 15.08
C LEU A 399 57.32 -3.02 16.23
N ARG A 400 56.35 -2.14 15.95
CA ARG A 400 55.63 -1.38 16.98
C ARG A 400 54.81 -2.27 17.93
N GLN A 401 54.32 -3.42 17.47
CA GLN A 401 53.64 -4.42 18.29
C GLN A 401 54.59 -5.35 19.05
N GLY A 402 55.92 -5.16 18.92
CA GLY A 402 56.92 -5.96 19.65
C GLY A 402 56.96 -7.43 19.22
N ARG A 403 56.60 -7.76 17.97
CA ARG A 403 56.63 -9.14 17.49
C ARG A 403 58.06 -9.63 17.34
N SER A 404 58.34 -10.84 17.84
CA SER A 404 59.67 -11.48 17.81
C SER A 404 60.20 -11.72 16.39
N HIS A 405 59.31 -11.91 15.41
CA HIS A 405 59.65 -12.06 14.00
C HIS A 405 58.74 -11.16 13.14
N PRO A 406 59.12 -9.88 12.92
CA PRO A 406 58.36 -9.00 12.04
C PRO A 406 58.44 -9.49 10.61
N ALA A 407 57.31 -9.49 9.89
CA ALA A 407 57.29 -9.92 8.50
C ALA A 407 58.16 -9.00 7.64
N PHE A 408 59.01 -9.60 6.80
CA PHE A 408 59.85 -8.86 5.86
C PHE A 408 59.13 -8.69 4.53
N ILE A 409 58.85 -7.45 4.17
CA ILE A 409 58.05 -7.09 3.00
C ILE A 409 58.97 -6.90 1.80
N THR A 410 58.69 -7.62 0.72
CA THR A 410 59.50 -7.61 -0.50
C THR A 410 58.93 -6.75 -1.63
N GLY A 411 57.66 -6.35 -1.54
CA GLY A 411 57.00 -5.49 -2.51
C GLY A 411 55.55 -5.15 -2.15
N PHE A 412 54.89 -4.30 -2.94
CA PHE A 412 53.56 -3.77 -2.59
C PHE A 412 52.47 -4.85 -2.48
N ARG A 413 52.51 -5.88 -3.34
CA ARG A 413 51.55 -6.99 -3.25
C ARG A 413 51.74 -7.82 -1.97
N ASP A 414 52.98 -7.95 -1.53
CA ASP A 414 53.35 -8.63 -0.28
C ASP A 414 52.91 -7.82 0.94
N TRP A 415 53.11 -6.50 0.90
CA TRP A 415 52.57 -5.53 1.87
C TRP A 415 51.06 -5.69 2.07
N VAL A 416 50.28 -5.64 0.99
CA VAL A 416 48.81 -5.74 1.08
C VAL A 416 48.38 -7.07 1.68
N LYS A 417 49.00 -8.19 1.26
CA LYS A 417 48.68 -9.53 1.80
C LYS A 417 49.03 -9.64 3.29
N HIS A 418 50.18 -9.13 3.71
CA HIS A 418 50.60 -9.12 5.11
C HIS A 418 49.65 -8.30 5.97
N VAL A 419 49.38 -7.04 5.58
CA VAL A 419 48.51 -6.13 6.34
C VAL A 419 47.09 -6.68 6.46
N GLN A 420 46.57 -7.35 5.42
CA GLN A 420 45.28 -8.04 5.46
C GLN A 420 45.22 -9.21 6.44
N SER A 421 46.28 -10.01 6.48
CA SER A 421 46.30 -11.26 7.25
C SER A 421 46.74 -11.05 8.70
N VAL A 422 47.52 -10.01 8.98
CA VAL A 422 48.18 -9.82 10.29
C VAL A 422 47.66 -8.62 11.07
N HIS A 423 47.17 -7.57 10.39
CA HIS A 423 46.83 -6.28 10.99
C HIS A 423 45.40 -5.79 10.66
N ASP A 424 44.47 -6.71 10.41
CA ASP A 424 43.06 -6.39 10.07
C ASP A 424 42.92 -5.33 8.96
N GLY A 425 43.85 -5.36 8.01
CA GLY A 425 43.89 -4.40 6.94
C GLY A 425 43.01 -4.71 5.74
N ASP A 426 42.86 -3.72 4.86
CA ASP A 426 42.01 -3.81 3.69
C ASP A 426 42.78 -4.14 2.39
N LYS A 427 42.07 -4.16 1.25
CA LYS A 427 42.66 -4.40 -0.08
C LYS A 427 43.57 -3.29 -0.61
N LYS A 428 43.65 -2.16 0.07
CA LYS A 428 44.52 -1.05 -0.27
C LYS A 428 45.80 -1.04 0.58
N GLY A 429 45.89 -1.94 1.58
CA GLY A 429 47.03 -1.99 2.52
C GLY A 429 46.90 -0.99 3.67
N ALA A 430 45.69 -0.51 3.96
CA ALA A 430 45.40 0.29 5.15
C ALA A 430 45.03 -0.63 6.32
N ILE A 431 45.45 -0.28 7.54
CA ILE A 431 44.92 -0.93 8.75
C ILE A 431 43.60 -0.25 9.12
N ILE A 432 42.58 -1.04 9.40
CA ILE A 432 41.25 -0.55 9.74
C ILE A 432 41.06 -0.68 11.25
N LYS A 433 41.03 0.45 11.98
CA LYS A 433 40.66 0.44 13.40
C LYS A 433 39.17 0.79 13.54
N SER A 434 38.40 -0.13 14.11
CA SER A 434 37.10 0.22 14.70
C SER A 434 37.40 1.08 15.92
N THR A 435 36.79 2.27 16.04
CA THR A 435 36.88 3.10 17.24
C THR A 435 36.04 2.45 18.35
N ALA A 436 36.57 1.39 18.93
CA ALA A 436 36.22 0.93 20.27
C ALA A 436 37.25 1.54 21.24
N ASN A 437 36.75 2.23 22.27
CA ASN A 437 37.45 2.94 23.34
C ASN A 437 38.07 4.32 23.02
N ILE A 438 37.21 5.34 22.98
CA ILE A 438 37.50 6.63 23.63
C ILE A 438 36.24 6.98 24.42
N ASP A 439 36.15 6.49 25.66
CA ASP A 439 35.27 7.02 26.70
C ASP A 439 35.93 6.68 28.05
N ALA A 440 36.82 7.57 28.46
CA ALA A 440 37.22 7.82 29.85
C ALA A 440 37.79 9.24 29.88
N GLY A 441 36.90 10.22 29.68
CA GLY A 441 37.16 11.61 30.01
C GLY A 441 36.55 11.87 31.37
N ASP A 442 37.39 11.81 32.41
CA ASP A 442 37.14 12.49 33.67
C ASP A 442 37.11 14.00 33.37
N ASP A 443 35.92 14.60 33.41
CA ASP A 443 35.73 16.04 33.61
C ASP A 443 34.93 16.20 34.90
N VAL A 444 35.68 16.28 36.01
CA VAL A 444 35.21 16.89 37.27
C VAL A 444 36.09 18.12 37.49
N ASP A 445 35.62 19.25 36.99
CA ASP A 445 35.91 20.58 37.52
C ASP A 445 34.54 21.14 37.99
N GLY A 446 34.36 21.70 39.18
CA GLY A 446 35.31 22.48 39.95
C GLY A 446 35.01 23.97 39.79
N GLU A 447 33.83 24.41 40.27
CA GLU A 447 33.49 25.69 40.93
C GLU A 447 31.97 25.95 40.92
#